data_AF-A0A520GXL9-F1
#
_entry.id   AF-A0A520GXL9-F1
#
_cell.length_a   1.000
_cell.length_b   1.000
_cell.length_c   1.000
_cell.angle_alpha   90.00
_cell.angle_beta   90.00
_cell.angle_gamma   90.00
#
_symmetry.space_group_name_H-M   'P 1'
#
loop_
_entity.id
_entity.type
_entity.pdbx_description
1 polymer ?
#
loop_
_entity_poly.entity_id
_entity_poly.type
_entity_poly.pdbx_seq_one_letter_code
_entity_poly.pdbx_strand_id
1 'polypeptide(L)'
;REVTLLPRHWDWLNRQPGGASVALRKLVEDARRVNADRATVRASREAAYRFMSAIAGHLPGFEEASRALFAGEQARFDSLVASWPEDVRTHLHKLADASWSMA
;
A
#
# COMPACT_ATOMS: atom_id res chain seq x y z
N ARG A 1 -11.90 -11.23 27.05
CA ARG A 1 -10.48 -10.84 26.87
C ARG A 1 -10.32 -9.46 27.46
N GLU A 2 -9.41 -9.27 28.41
CA GLU A 2 -9.12 -7.99 29.06
C GLU A 2 -8.01 -7.24 28.31
N VAL A 3 -8.03 -5.91 28.34
CA VAL A 3 -7.05 -5.05 27.66
C VAL A 3 -6.26 -4.26 28.71
N THR A 4 -4.94 -4.42 28.71
CA THR A 4 -4.04 -3.69 29.62
C THR A 4 -3.47 -2.46 28.92
N LEU A 5 -3.72 -1.27 29.48
CA LEU A 5 -3.19 0.00 28.99
C LEU A 5 -2.55 0.78 30.15
N LEU A 6 -1.60 1.67 29.83
CA LEU A 6 -1.01 2.57 30.81
C LEU A 6 -2.08 3.54 31.37
N PRO A 7 -2.00 3.94 32.66
CA PRO A 7 -2.98 4.84 33.28
C PRO A 7 -3.25 6.11 32.47
N ARG A 8 -2.19 6.75 31.94
CA ARG A 8 -2.30 7.93 31.08
C ARG A 8 -3.14 7.71 29.80
N HIS A 9 -3.14 6.49 29.25
CA HIS A 9 -3.95 6.16 28.07
C HIS A 9 -5.42 5.98 28.47
N TRP A 10 -5.70 5.39 29.63
CA TRP A 10 -7.05 5.34 30.19
C TRP A 10 -7.61 6.73 30.47
N ASP A 11 -6.81 7.61 31.07
CA ASP A 11 -7.20 9.00 31.33
C ASP A 11 -7.56 9.74 30.05
N TRP A 12 -6.76 9.55 28.98
CA TRP A 12 -7.04 10.13 27.68
C TRP A 12 -8.32 9.55 27.04
N LEU A 13 -8.52 8.22 27.12
CA LEU A 13 -9.70 7.53 26.58
C LEU A 13 -10.98 7.98 27.29
N ASN A 14 -10.93 8.15 28.61
CA ASN A 14 -12.08 8.58 29.42
C ASN A 14 -12.48 10.05 29.17
N ARG A 15 -11.56 10.87 28.65
CA ARG A 15 -11.82 12.27 28.27
C ARG A 15 -12.48 12.41 26.89
N GLN A 16 -12.61 11.33 26.12
CA GLN A 16 -13.19 11.40 24.78
C GLN A 16 -14.73 11.54 24.83
N PRO A 17 -15.33 12.33 23.92
CA PRO A 17 -16.78 12.38 23.77
C PRO A 17 -17.35 10.99 23.43
N GLY A 18 -18.27 10.48 24.26
CA GLY A 18 -18.81 9.12 24.13
C GLY A 18 -18.04 8.03 24.90
N GLY A 19 -17.01 8.40 25.66
CA GLY A 19 -16.29 7.53 26.58
C GLY A 19 -15.26 6.59 25.94
N ALA A 20 -14.56 5.84 26.78
CA ALA A 20 -13.42 5.02 26.38
C ALA A 20 -13.76 3.96 25.31
N SER A 21 -14.94 3.33 25.38
CA SER A 21 -15.33 2.29 24.42
C SER A 21 -15.55 2.82 22.99
N VAL A 22 -16.10 4.03 22.85
CA VAL A 22 -16.29 4.67 21.53
C VAL A 22 -14.95 5.09 20.95
N ALA A 23 -14.07 5.67 21.77
CA ALA A 23 -12.72 6.03 21.36
C ALA A 23 -11.90 4.82 20.91
N LEU A 24 -11.93 3.72 21.68
CA LEU A 24 -11.26 2.47 21.31
C LEU A 24 -11.79 1.89 19.99
N ARG A 25 -13.11 1.90 19.77
CA ARG A 25 -13.69 1.42 18.50
C ARG A 25 -13.18 2.23 17.31
N LYS A 26 -13.16 3.56 17.41
CA LYS A 26 -12.65 4.43 16.35
C LYS A 26 -11.17 4.16 16.06
N LEU A 27 -10.33 4.06 17.10
CA LEU A 27 -8.92 3.73 16.96
C LEU A 27 -8.70 2.36 16.29
N VAL A 28 -9.51 1.35 16.64
CA VAL A 28 -9.45 0.04 16.01
C VAL A 28 -9.86 0.12 14.54
N GLU A 29 -10.95 0.81 14.20
CA GLU A 29 -11.39 0.96 12.81
C GLU A 29 -10.37 1.74 11.97
N ASP A 30 -9.79 2.81 12.50
CA ASP A 30 -8.73 3.57 11.83
C ASP A 30 -7.48 2.70 11.60
N ALA A 31 -7.04 1.96 12.63
CA ALA A 31 -5.91 1.05 12.50
C ALA A 31 -6.20 -0.09 11.51
N ARG A 32 -7.43 -0.62 11.48
CA ARG A 32 -7.85 -1.64 10.50
C ARG A 32 -7.83 -1.08 9.09
N ARG A 33 -8.36 0.12 8.87
CA ARG A 33 -8.35 0.78 7.55
C ARG A 33 -6.92 1.00 7.05
N VAL A 34 -6.06 1.63 7.86
CA VAL A 34 -4.65 1.87 7.50
C VAL A 34 -3.93 0.56 7.16
N ASN A 35 -4.17 -0.51 7.92
CA ASN A 35 -3.57 -1.81 7.63
C ASN A 35 -4.14 -2.46 6.35
N ALA A 36 -5.44 -2.30 6.08
CA ALA A 36 -6.05 -2.79 4.84
C ALA A 36 -5.52 -2.04 3.61
N ASP A 37 -5.34 -0.73 3.72
CA ASP A 37 -4.77 0.11 2.64
C ASP A 37 -3.32 -0.30 2.35
N ARG A 38 -2.51 -0.46 3.40
CA ARG A 38 -1.13 -0.97 3.28
C ARG A 38 -1.06 -2.38 2.69
N ALA A 39 -1.98 -3.27 3.09
CA ALA A 39 -2.06 -4.62 2.53
C ALA A 39 -2.42 -4.57 1.04
N THR A 40 -3.31 -3.65 0.65
CA THR A 40 -3.74 -3.47 -0.75
C THR A 40 -2.59 -2.94 -1.61
N VAL A 41 -1.87 -1.92 -1.13
CA VAL A 41 -0.65 -1.38 -1.77
C VAL A 41 0.37 -2.50 -1.98
N ARG A 42 0.64 -3.29 -0.93
CA ARG A 42 1.59 -4.41 -1.00
C ARG A 42 1.15 -5.47 -2.02
N ALA A 43 -0.10 -5.88 -2.00
CA ALA A 43 -0.64 -6.88 -2.92
C ALA A 43 -0.56 -6.41 -4.38
N SER A 44 -0.85 -5.13 -4.64
CA SER A 44 -0.72 -4.51 -5.96
C SER A 44 0.73 -4.52 -6.45
N ARG A 45 1.71 -4.14 -5.61
CA ARG A 45 3.14 -4.22 -5.95
C ARG A 45 3.58 -5.64 -6.26
N GLU A 46 3.21 -6.61 -5.43
CA GLU A 46 3.56 -8.02 -5.63
C GLU A 46 2.92 -8.59 -6.91
N ALA A 47 1.70 -8.18 -7.25
CA ALA A 47 1.04 -8.58 -8.50
C ALA A 47 1.75 -7.99 -9.73
N ALA A 48 2.02 -6.69 -9.72
CA ALA A 48 2.74 -6.01 -10.78
C ALA A 48 4.15 -6.59 -10.99
N TYR A 49 4.90 -6.80 -9.91
CA TYR A 49 6.23 -7.40 -9.96
C TYR A 49 6.20 -8.82 -10.53
N ARG A 50 5.29 -9.70 -10.07
CA ARG A 50 5.19 -11.07 -10.60
C ARG A 50 4.90 -11.10 -12.10
N PHE A 51 3.98 -10.25 -12.57
CA PHE A 51 3.68 -10.13 -13.99
C PHE A 51 4.91 -9.64 -14.78
N MET A 52 5.54 -8.58 -14.28
CA MET A 52 6.71 -7.96 -14.89
C MET A 52 7.89 -8.94 -14.99
N SER A 53 8.19 -9.69 -13.93
CA SER A 53 9.26 -10.70 -13.93
C SER A 53 9.00 -11.84 -14.91
N ALA A 54 7.74 -12.22 -15.12
CA ALA A 54 7.38 -13.30 -16.04
C ALA A 54 7.41 -12.86 -17.52
N ILE A 55 6.96 -11.64 -17.83
CA ILE A 55 6.74 -11.19 -19.21
C ILE A 55 7.82 -10.23 -19.70
N ALA A 56 8.37 -9.41 -18.80
CA ALA A 56 9.24 -8.28 -19.12
C ALA A 56 10.62 -8.37 -18.46
N GLY A 57 10.98 -9.48 -17.82
CA GLY A 57 12.27 -9.64 -17.13
C GLY A 57 13.51 -9.49 -18.03
N HIS A 58 13.34 -9.64 -19.35
CA HIS A 58 14.39 -9.45 -20.35
C HIS A 58 14.32 -8.08 -21.05
N LEU A 59 13.32 -7.26 -20.74
CA LEU A 59 13.15 -5.95 -21.36
C LEU A 59 14.07 -4.92 -20.69
N PRO A 60 14.57 -3.92 -21.45
CA PRO A 60 15.37 -2.84 -20.89
C PRO A 60 14.62 -2.10 -19.79
N GLY A 61 15.33 -1.74 -18.72
CA GLY A 61 14.77 -0.97 -17.60
C GLY A 61 13.96 -1.78 -16.59
N PHE A 62 13.89 -3.12 -16.71
CA PHE A 62 13.18 -3.99 -15.75
C PHE A 62 13.61 -3.76 -14.29
N GLU A 63 14.91 -3.76 -14.02
CA GLU A 63 15.44 -3.61 -12.67
C GLU A 63 15.11 -2.24 -12.08
N GLU A 64 15.29 -1.18 -12.87
CA GLU A 64 14.95 0.18 -12.49
C GLU A 64 13.45 0.35 -12.27
N ALA A 65 12.61 -0.28 -13.10
CA ALA A 65 11.15 -0.25 -12.96
C ALA A 65 10.73 -0.98 -11.69
N SER A 66 11.33 -2.14 -11.38
CA SER A 66 11.12 -2.85 -10.11
C SER A 66 11.47 -1.98 -8.91
N ARG A 67 12.63 -1.30 -8.93
CA ARG A 67 13.02 -0.37 -7.87
C ARG A 67 12.02 0.79 -7.73
N ALA A 68 11.59 1.40 -8.83
CA ALA A 68 10.62 2.50 -8.81
C ALA A 68 9.25 2.06 -8.26
N LEU A 69 8.78 0.85 -8.61
CA LEU A 69 7.53 0.26 -8.11
C LEU A 69 7.55 0.12 -6.59
N PHE A 70 8.62 -0.44 -6.02
CA PHE A 70 8.74 -0.62 -4.58
C PHE A 70 9.04 0.67 -3.82
N ALA A 71 9.70 1.64 -4.46
CA ALA A 71 9.92 2.98 -3.92
C ALA A 71 8.66 3.88 -3.98
N GLY A 72 7.63 3.49 -4.73
CA GLY A 72 6.41 4.30 -4.92
C GLY A 72 6.63 5.48 -5.88
N GLU A 73 7.64 5.43 -6.75
CA GLU A 73 7.99 6.50 -7.68
C GLU A 73 7.22 6.36 -9.00
N GLN A 74 5.90 6.60 -8.99
CA GLN A 74 5.00 6.35 -10.14
C GLN A 74 5.50 7.00 -11.45
N ALA A 75 5.81 8.31 -11.44
CA ALA A 75 6.25 9.00 -12.66
C ALA A 75 7.54 8.41 -13.25
N ARG A 76 8.48 7.98 -12.38
CA ARG A 76 9.70 7.32 -12.82
C ARG A 76 9.40 5.93 -13.37
N PHE A 77 8.55 5.17 -12.70
CA PHE A 77 8.08 3.86 -13.17
C PHE A 77 7.49 3.96 -14.58
N ASP A 78 6.56 4.90 -14.79
CA ASP A 78 5.89 5.13 -16.07
C ASP A 78 6.90 5.44 -17.19
N SER A 79 7.93 6.25 -16.89
CA SER A 79 8.98 6.56 -17.86
C SER A 79 9.84 5.35 -18.25
N LEU A 80 10.09 4.44 -17.30
CA LEU A 80 10.94 3.26 -17.50
C LEU A 80 10.24 2.17 -18.31
N VAL A 81 8.92 2.04 -18.16
CA VAL A 81 8.11 1.05 -18.91
C VAL A 81 7.54 1.61 -20.21
N ALA A 82 7.75 2.88 -20.53
CA ALA A 82 7.20 3.53 -21.71
C ALA A 82 7.64 2.87 -23.03
N SER A 83 8.85 2.31 -23.09
CA SER A 83 9.38 1.62 -24.27
C SER A 83 8.90 0.17 -24.40
N TRP A 84 8.13 -0.34 -23.43
CA TRP A 84 7.63 -1.71 -23.45
C TRP A 84 6.40 -1.85 -24.36
N PRO A 85 6.09 -3.08 -24.80
CA PRO A 85 4.90 -3.34 -25.60
C PRO A 85 3.64 -2.78 -24.92
N GLU A 86 2.75 -2.21 -25.73
CA GLU A 86 1.57 -1.47 -25.27
C GLU A 86 0.67 -2.29 -24.34
N ASP A 87 0.41 -3.54 -24.70
CA ASP A 87 -0.44 -4.42 -23.90
C ASP A 87 0.21 -4.75 -22.55
N VAL A 88 1.54 -4.90 -22.53
CA VAL A 88 2.32 -5.17 -21.32
C VAL A 88 2.26 -3.99 -20.38
N ARG A 89 2.57 -2.77 -20.84
CA ARG A 89 2.48 -1.56 -19.99
C ARG A 89 1.04 -1.33 -19.51
N THR A 90 0.04 -1.53 -20.36
CA THR A 90 -1.37 -1.31 -20.02
C THR A 90 -1.83 -2.26 -18.91
N HIS A 91 -1.49 -3.54 -19.01
CA HIS A 91 -1.82 -4.50 -17.96
C HIS A 91 -1.02 -4.21 -16.67
N LEU A 92 0.25 -3.86 -16.81
CA LEU A 92 1.12 -3.54 -15.67
C LEU A 92 0.62 -2.33 -14.87
N HIS A 93 0.18 -1.25 -15.54
CA HIS A 93 -0.42 -0.10 -14.85
C HIS A 93 -1.69 -0.48 -14.11
N LYS A 94 -2.54 -1.35 -14.68
CA LYS A 94 -3.75 -1.85 -13.98
C LYS A 94 -3.39 -2.63 -12.71
N LEU A 95 -2.33 -3.45 -12.76
CA LEU A 95 -1.88 -4.20 -11.59
C LEU A 95 -1.27 -3.29 -10.52
N ALA A 96 -0.54 -2.25 -10.94
CA ALA A 96 0.17 -1.33 -10.05
C ALA A 96 -0.70 -0.17 -9.54
N ASP A 97 -1.91 0.02 -10.03
CA ASP A 97 -2.77 1.18 -9.73
C ASP A 97 -2.91 1.46 -8.21
N ALA A 98 -3.23 0.42 -7.43
CA ALA A 98 -3.40 0.57 -5.98
C ALA A 98 -2.08 0.77 -5.24
N SER A 99 -0.93 0.55 -5.88
CA SER A 99 0.40 0.73 -5.27
C SER A 99 0.85 2.19 -5.15
N TRP A 100 0.16 3.09 -5.86
CA TRP A 100 0.43 4.52 -5.91
C TRP A 100 -0.37 5.32 -4.88
N SER A 101 -1.42 4.72 -4.30
CA SER A 101 -2.16 5.34 -3.19
C SER A 101 -1.23 5.59 -2.01
N MET A 102 -1.26 6.82 -1.49
CA MET A 102 -0.55 7.17 -0.26
C MET A 102 -1.11 6.33 0.89
N ALA A 103 -0.23 5.56 1.53
CA ALA A 103 -0.51 4.80 2.75
C ALA A 103 -0.63 5.69 4.01
#